data_AF-A0A0Q7SND4-F1
#
_entry.id   AF-A0A0Q7SND4-F1
#
_cell.length_a   1.000
_cell.length_b   1.000
_cell.length_c   1.000
_cell.angle_alpha   90.00
_cell.angle_beta   90.00
_cell.angle_gamma   90.00
#
_symmetry.space_group_name_H-M   'P 1'
#
loop_
_entity.id
_entity.type
_entity.pdbx_description
1 polymer ?
#
loop_
_entity_poly.entity_id
_entity_poly.type
_entity_poly.pdbx_seq_one_letter_code
_entity_poly.pdbx_strand_id
1 'polypeptide(L)'
;MSATSSCALFSALSAELSAMMQTVDGLSGMAADHVRQSQGGARDRALVDAQSIDDLSQRLSALSEVAAAVARGEDVAAAIGGVRLADLQSRLRGVVLASAPIAAPRPTAGDLLLFE
;
A
#
# COMPACT_ATOMS: atom_id res chain seq x y z
N MET A 1 -18.88 0.03 12.37
CA MET A 1 -19.09 0.02 10.90
C MET A 1 -19.66 -1.35 10.52
N SER A 2 -20.69 -1.42 9.67
CA SER A 2 -21.13 -2.72 9.13
C SER A 2 -20.14 -3.20 8.05
N ALA A 3 -20.09 -4.50 7.78
CA ALA A 3 -19.23 -5.06 6.73
C ALA A 3 -19.49 -4.41 5.37
N THR A 4 -20.75 -4.09 5.06
CA THR A 4 -21.17 -3.39 3.84
C THR A 4 -20.59 -1.99 3.74
N SER A 5 -20.53 -1.23 4.84
CA SER A 5 -19.92 0.10 4.87
C SER A 5 -18.42 0.05 4.62
N SER A 6 -17.75 -1.00 5.09
CA SER A 6 -16.31 -1.19 4.91
C SER A 6 -15.98 -1.55 3.45
N CYS A 7 -16.74 -2.46 2.84
CA CYS A 7 -16.61 -2.77 1.40
C CYS A 7 -16.79 -1.53 0.52
N ALA A 8 -17.82 -0.72 0.77
CA ALA A 8 -18.07 0.50 0.00
C ALA A 8 -16.92 1.50 0.13
N LEU A 9 -16.36 1.67 1.33
CA LEU A 9 -15.20 2.53 1.57
C LEU A 9 -13.96 2.07 0.79
N PHE A 10 -13.62 0.78 0.87
CA PHE A 10 -12.46 0.25 0.15
C PHE A 10 -12.65 0.25 -1.36
N SER A 11 -13.88 0.07 -1.85
CA SER A 11 -14.20 0.23 -3.27
C SER A 11 -14.00 1.69 -3.72
N ALA A 12 -14.46 2.65 -2.93
CA ALA A 12 -14.25 4.08 -3.22
C ALA A 12 -12.76 4.44 -3.18
N LEU A 13 -12.01 3.90 -2.21
CA LEU A 13 -10.57 4.10 -2.10
C LEU A 13 -9.81 3.55 -3.32
N SER A 14 -10.14 2.34 -3.78
CA SER A 14 -9.53 1.76 -4.99
C SER A 14 -9.83 2.63 -6.22
N ALA A 15 -11.06 3.12 -6.35
CA ALA A 15 -11.43 4.03 -7.44
C ALA A 15 -10.64 5.34 -7.39
N GLU A 16 -10.51 5.96 -6.21
CA GLU A 16 -9.74 7.20 -6.03
C GLU A 16 -8.25 6.98 -6.34
N LEU A 17 -7.65 5.91 -5.84
CA LEU A 17 -6.26 5.54 -6.15
C LEU A 17 -6.07 5.35 -7.65
N SER A 18 -7.06 4.77 -8.34
CA SER A 18 -7.02 4.60 -9.80
C SER A 18 -7.15 5.92 -10.56
N ALA A 19 -7.90 6.89 -10.04
CA ALA A 19 -7.92 8.25 -10.59
C ALA A 19 -6.59 8.98 -10.35
N MET A 20 -5.97 8.81 -9.18
CA MET A 20 -4.64 9.37 -8.88
C MET A 20 -3.57 8.80 -9.82
N MET A 21 -3.63 7.51 -10.17
CA MET A 21 -2.70 6.91 -11.14
C MET A 21 -2.73 7.63 -12.50
N GLN A 22 -3.91 8.03 -13.00
CA GLN A 22 -4.00 8.78 -14.27
C GLN A 22 -3.27 10.12 -14.19
N THR A 23 -3.30 10.77 -13.02
CA THR A 23 -2.55 12.01 -12.78
C THR A 23 -1.05 11.74 -12.76
N VAL A 24 -0.62 10.66 -12.09
CA VAL A 24 0.78 10.24 -12.03
C VAL A 24 1.33 9.84 -13.40
N ASP A 25 0.52 9.20 -14.25
CA ASP A 25 0.92 8.88 -15.63
C ASP A 25 1.19 10.15 -16.45
N GLY A 26 0.37 11.19 -16.27
CA GLY A 26 0.63 12.51 -16.85
C GLY A 26 1.96 13.11 -16.37
N LEU A 27 2.24 13.04 -15.06
CA LEU A 27 3.49 13.49 -14.48
C LEU A 27 4.70 12.69 -14.99
N SER A 28 4.55 11.38 -15.17
CA SER A 28 5.58 10.52 -15.77
C SER A 28 5.92 10.96 -17.20
N GLY A 29 4.90 11.31 -17.99
CA GLY A 29 5.09 11.88 -19.33
C GLY A 29 5.89 13.19 -19.30
N MET A 30 5.51 14.12 -18.42
CA MET A 30 6.20 15.40 -18.24
C MET A 30 7.65 15.22 -17.75
N ALA A 31 7.88 14.29 -16.83
CA ALA A 31 9.22 13.98 -16.33
C ALA A 31 10.10 13.39 -17.44
N ALA A 32 9.54 12.50 -18.26
CA ALA A 32 10.25 11.94 -19.42
C ALA A 32 10.61 13.01 -20.45
N ASP A 33 9.70 13.97 -20.71
CA ASP A 33 9.99 15.14 -21.54
C ASP A 33 11.11 15.99 -20.94
N HIS A 34 11.06 16.24 -19.63
CA HIS A 34 12.07 17.02 -18.93
C HIS A 34 13.47 16.37 -19.00
N VAL A 35 13.54 15.05 -18.84
CA VAL A 35 14.79 14.27 -19.01
C VAL A 35 15.34 14.42 -20.43
N ARG A 36 14.48 14.37 -21.45
CA ARG A 36 14.89 14.52 -22.86
C ARG A 36 15.46 15.91 -23.17
N GLN A 37 14.92 16.94 -22.53
CA GLN A 37 15.30 18.34 -22.76
C GLN A 37 16.51 18.77 -21.93
N SER A 38 16.85 18.04 -20.87
CA SER A 38 17.93 18.37 -19.93
C SER A 38 19.31 17.91 -20.41
N GLN A 39 20.36 18.63 -20.00
CA GLN A 39 21.76 18.31 -20.28
C GLN A 39 22.62 18.36 -19.02
N GLY A 40 23.76 17.63 -19.02
CA GLY A 40 24.71 17.58 -17.91
C GLY A 40 24.03 17.20 -16.58
N GLY A 41 24.49 17.79 -15.47
CA GLY A 41 23.96 17.49 -14.14
C GLY A 41 22.48 17.87 -13.89
N ALA A 42 21.84 18.62 -14.79
CA ALA A 42 20.38 18.81 -14.74
C ALA A 42 19.64 17.54 -15.19
N ARG A 43 20.22 16.78 -16.12
CA ARG A 43 19.65 15.53 -16.63
C ARG A 43 19.66 14.43 -15.56
N ASP A 44 20.72 14.35 -14.77
CA ASP A 44 20.81 13.37 -13.68
C ASP A 44 19.72 13.59 -12.63
N ARG A 45 19.45 14.86 -12.27
CA ARG A 45 18.35 15.21 -11.38
C ARG A 45 16.99 14.86 -11.98
N ALA A 46 16.76 15.20 -13.24
CA ALA A 46 15.52 14.85 -13.94
C ALA A 46 15.27 13.32 -13.98
N LEU A 47 16.33 12.51 -14.10
CA LEU A 47 16.23 11.05 -14.06
C LEU A 47 15.84 10.54 -12.67
N VAL A 48 16.40 11.13 -11.60
CA VAL A 48 16.02 10.79 -10.21
C VAL A 48 14.55 11.12 -9.96
N ASP A 49 14.09 12.28 -10.44
CA ASP A 49 12.69 12.68 -10.31
C ASP A 49 11.76 11.73 -11.07
N ALA A 50 12.11 11.37 -12.32
CA ALA A 50 11.36 10.40 -13.12
C ALA A 50 11.28 9.03 -12.44
N GLN A 51 12.39 8.55 -11.85
CA GLN A 51 12.42 7.28 -11.12
C GLN A 51 11.54 7.33 -9.85
N SER A 52 11.50 8.47 -9.18
CA SER A 52 10.66 8.66 -7.99
C SER A 52 9.17 8.65 -8.33
N ILE A 53 8.80 9.20 -9.49
CA ILE A 53 7.42 9.18 -9.99
C ILE A 53 7.01 7.75 -10.38
N ASP A 54 7.89 6.99 -11.04
CA ASP A 54 7.66 5.58 -11.37
C ASP A 54 7.43 4.72 -10.11
N ASP A 55 8.28 4.86 -9.09
CA ASP A 55 8.12 4.18 -7.80
C ASP A 55 6.79 4.57 -7.11
N LEU A 56 6.38 5.84 -7.19
CA LEU A 56 5.07 6.26 -6.68
C LEU A 56 3.91 5.59 -7.45
N SER A 57 3.99 5.50 -8.78
CA SER A 57 2.98 4.84 -9.62
C SER A 57 2.80 3.38 -9.21
N GLN A 58 3.91 2.64 -9.06
CA GLN A 58 3.90 1.24 -8.63
C GLN A 58 3.25 1.06 -7.25
N ARG A 59 3.53 1.97 -6.31
CA ARG A 59 2.93 1.93 -4.96
C ARG A 59 1.44 2.21 -4.98
N LEU A 60 0.98 3.20 -5.75
CA LEU A 60 -0.44 3.52 -5.88
C LEU A 60 -1.21 2.37 -6.52
N SER A 61 -0.64 1.75 -7.56
CA SER A 61 -1.21 0.56 -8.19
C SER A 61 -1.40 -0.58 -7.19
N ALA A 62 -0.35 -0.92 -6.43
CA ALA A 62 -0.42 -1.96 -5.42
C ALA A 62 -1.44 -1.65 -4.30
N LEU A 63 -1.54 -0.39 -3.86
CA LEU A 63 -2.56 0.01 -2.88
C LEU A 63 -3.98 -0.10 -3.44
N SER A 64 -4.18 0.25 -4.72
CA SER A 64 -5.48 0.09 -5.38
C SER A 64 -5.90 -1.37 -5.42
N GLU A 65 -4.97 -2.28 -5.73
CA GLU A 65 -5.20 -3.72 -5.74
C GLU A 65 -5.58 -4.26 -4.36
N VAL A 66 -4.88 -3.82 -3.30
CA VAL A 66 -5.21 -4.20 -1.91
C VAL A 66 -6.59 -3.69 -1.53
N ALA A 67 -6.91 -2.43 -1.81
CA ALA A 67 -8.23 -1.87 -1.53
C ALA A 67 -9.34 -2.62 -2.29
N ALA A 68 -9.12 -2.97 -3.55
CA ALA A 68 -10.06 -3.77 -4.34
C ALA A 68 -10.24 -5.19 -3.78
N ALA A 69 -9.16 -5.85 -3.36
CA ALA A 69 -9.22 -7.17 -2.74
C ALA A 69 -10.03 -7.18 -1.45
N VAL A 70 -9.77 -6.21 -0.56
CA VAL A 70 -10.53 -6.06 0.69
C VAL A 70 -12.00 -5.69 0.42
N ALA A 71 -12.26 -4.85 -0.59
CA ALA A 71 -13.64 -4.54 -1.01
C ALA A 71 -14.41 -5.77 -1.51
N ARG A 72 -13.72 -6.74 -2.12
CA ARG A 72 -14.29 -8.05 -2.51
C ARG A 72 -14.45 -9.03 -1.34
N GLY A 73 -14.07 -8.63 -0.13
CA GLY A 73 -14.20 -9.44 1.10
C GLY A 73 -13.01 -10.35 1.38
N GLU A 74 -11.87 -10.15 0.72
CA GLU A 74 -10.65 -10.87 1.07
C GLU A 74 -10.14 -10.43 2.46
N ASP A 75 -9.53 -11.37 3.19
CA ASP A 75 -8.84 -11.05 4.44
C ASP A 75 -7.68 -10.07 4.18
N VAL A 76 -7.52 -9.09 5.09
CA VAL A 76 -6.52 -8.01 4.93
C VAL A 76 -5.10 -8.57 4.85
N ALA A 77 -4.76 -9.60 5.63
CA ALA A 77 -3.44 -10.20 5.59
C ALA A 77 -3.21 -10.97 4.28
N ALA A 78 -4.24 -11.62 3.75
CA ALA A 78 -4.20 -12.28 2.44
C ALA A 78 -4.03 -11.26 1.30
N ALA A 79 -4.79 -10.16 1.31
CA ALA A 79 -4.67 -9.09 0.32
C ALA A 79 -3.26 -8.47 0.31
N ILE A 80 -2.69 -8.18 1.49
CA ILE A 80 -1.30 -7.72 1.60
C ILE A 80 -0.32 -8.81 1.16
N GLY A 81 -0.63 -10.08 1.39
CA GLY A 81 0.12 -11.23 0.90
C GLY A 81 0.31 -11.24 -0.62
N GLY A 82 -0.67 -10.72 -1.36
CA GLY A 82 -0.66 -10.63 -2.83
C GLY A 82 0.12 -9.45 -3.41
N VAL A 83 0.53 -8.47 -2.60
CA VAL A 83 1.27 -7.28 -3.06
C VAL A 83 2.62 -7.69 -3.66
N ARG A 84 2.85 -7.34 -4.93
CA ARG A 84 4.09 -7.67 -5.66
C ARG A 84 5.30 -6.88 -5.18
N LEU A 85 5.10 -5.66 -4.71
CA LEU A 85 6.16 -4.77 -4.26
C LEU A 85 6.57 -5.12 -2.81
N ALA A 86 7.66 -5.85 -2.65
CA ALA A 86 8.09 -6.43 -1.37
C ALA A 86 8.31 -5.39 -0.24
N ASP A 87 8.89 -4.22 -0.55
CA ASP A 87 9.05 -3.14 0.44
C ASP A 87 7.69 -2.65 0.95
N LEU A 88 6.78 -2.35 0.02
CA LEU A 88 5.43 -1.91 0.36
C LEU A 88 4.70 -2.98 1.16
N GLN A 89 4.79 -4.24 0.75
CA GLN A 89 4.23 -5.37 1.47
C GLN A 89 4.74 -5.42 2.92
N SER A 90 6.06 -5.31 3.12
CA SER A 90 6.68 -5.31 4.45
C SER A 90 6.15 -4.17 5.33
N ARG A 91 6.09 -2.95 4.77
CA ARG A 91 5.56 -1.77 5.46
C ARG A 91 4.09 -1.93 5.85
N LEU A 92 3.26 -2.41 4.92
CA LEU A 92 1.84 -2.66 5.18
C LEU A 92 1.64 -3.72 6.26
N ARG A 93 2.42 -4.81 6.23
CA ARG A 93 2.41 -5.82 7.31
C ARG A 93 2.75 -5.20 8.66
N GLY A 94 3.78 -4.36 8.73
CA GLY A 94 4.15 -3.67 9.97
C GLY A 94 3.02 -2.80 10.52
N VAL A 95 2.34 -2.04 9.66
CA VAL A 95 1.19 -1.20 10.07
C VAL A 95 0.02 -2.04 10.56
N VAL A 96 -0.31 -3.15 9.88
CA VAL A 96 -1.41 -4.03 10.27
C VAL A 96 -1.12 -4.73 11.59
N LEU A 97 0.11 -5.26 11.77
CA LEU A 97 0.51 -5.90 13.02
C LEU A 97 0.52 -4.93 14.20
N ALA A 98 0.90 -3.66 13.98
CA ALA A 98 0.86 -2.63 15.00
C ALA A 98 -0.58 -2.18 15.34
N SER A 99 -1.50 -2.28 14.38
CA SER A 99 -2.91 -1.90 14.54
C SER A 99 -3.79 -3.05 15.03
N ALA A 100 -3.32 -4.29 14.95
CA ALA A 100 -4.02 -5.45 15.49
C ALA A 100 -4.05 -5.33 17.02
N PRO A 101 -5.21 -5.52 17.68
CA PRO A 101 -5.24 -5.56 19.13
C PRO A 101 -4.31 -6.69 19.56
N ILE A 102 -3.29 -6.36 20.37
CA ILE A 102 -2.51 -7.36 21.09
C ILE A 102 -3.54 -8.08 21.95
N ALA A 103 -4.02 -9.23 21.49
CA ALA A 103 -4.71 -10.15 22.35
C ALA A 103 -3.65 -10.54 23.38
N ALA A 104 -3.76 -9.97 24.59
CA ALA A 104 -3.01 -10.49 25.72
C ALA A 104 -3.21 -12.02 25.69
N PRO A 105 -2.13 -12.81 25.78
CA PRO A 105 -2.26 -14.25 25.79
C PRO A 105 -3.31 -14.60 26.85
N ARG A 106 -4.40 -15.24 26.45
CA ARG A 106 -5.38 -15.73 27.41
C ARG A 106 -4.59 -16.67 28.33
N PRO A 107 -4.54 -16.43 29.65
CA PRO A 107 -3.95 -17.40 30.55
C PRO A 107 -4.69 -18.71 30.31
N THR A 108 -3.94 -19.71 29.83
CA THR A 108 -4.48 -21.05 29.67
C THR A 108 -4.73 -21.56 31.08
N ALA A 109 -5.83 -22.27 31.33
CA ALA A 109 -6.21 -22.75 32.66
C ALA A 109 -5.17 -23.65 33.37
N GLY A 110 -4.02 -23.93 32.74
CA GLY A 110 -2.85 -24.58 33.34
C GLY A 110 -1.77 -23.63 33.90
N ASP A 111 -1.78 -22.32 33.59
CA ASP A 111 -0.76 -21.37 34.06
C ASP A 111 -0.99 -20.88 35.49
N LEU A 112 -2.15 -21.18 36.10
CA LEU A 112 -2.50 -20.74 37.46
C LEU A 112 -2.09 -21.74 38.56
N LEU A 113 -1.39 -22.84 38.22
CA LEU A 113 -1.05 -23.90 39.18
C LEU A 113 0.41 -23.89 39.66
N LEU A 114 1.17 -22.82 39.42
CA LEU A 114 2.61 -22.77 39.75
C LEU A 114 2.98 -21.89 40.96
N PHE A 115 2.03 -21.58 41.83
CA PHE A 115 2.33 -20.96 43.13
C PHE A 115 1.55 -21.67 44.25
N GLU A 116 2.14 -22.75 44.76
CA GLU A 116 1.98 -23.23 46.15
C GLU A 116 3.26 -22.88 46.92
#